data_AF-A0A845V366-F1
#
_entry.id   AF-A0A845V366-F1
#
_cell.length_a   1.000
_cell.length_b   1.000
_cell.length_c   1.000
_cell.angle_alpha   90.00
_cell.angle_beta   90.00
_cell.angle_gamma   90.00
#
_symmetry.space_group_name_H-M   'P 1'
#
loop_
_entity.id
_entity.type
_entity.pdbx_description
1 polymer ?
#
loop_
_entity_poly.entity_id
_entity_poly.type
_entity_poly.pdbx_seq_one_letter_code
_entity_poly.pdbx_strand_id
1 'polypeptide(L)'
;MATESDPVLPLGPAHVLEGQSQEGDRVIWGGRIVAVRNLANRTEISVVSYPLDRADRPRLDEEPGVRFLVRRPGFLEPVKYAPGRFVTVLGTVVGIEHAEVDEYRLAHPVLAAERVHLWPAEASRWQSRTQFSIGLGISL
;
A
#
# COMPACT_ATOMS: atom_id res chain seq x y z
N MET A 1 19.76 26.58 -2.53
CA MET A 1 19.93 25.24 -3.13
C MET A 1 18.62 24.51 -2.88
N ALA A 2 17.69 24.54 -3.83
CA ALA A 2 16.40 23.86 -3.67
C ALA A 2 16.66 22.36 -3.77
N THR A 3 16.33 21.60 -2.74
CA THR A 3 16.35 20.14 -2.80
C THR A 3 15.24 19.73 -3.76
N GLU A 4 15.59 19.40 -4.99
CA GLU A 4 14.67 18.74 -5.92
C GLU A 4 14.39 17.36 -5.33
N SER A 5 13.25 17.24 -4.64
CA SER A 5 12.82 15.98 -4.06
C SER A 5 12.41 15.05 -5.20
N ASP A 6 12.96 13.83 -5.22
CA ASP A 6 12.69 12.85 -6.27
C ASP A 6 11.18 12.69 -6.51
N PRO A 7 10.75 12.65 -7.79
CA PRO A 7 9.36 12.58 -8.15
C PRO A 7 8.72 11.29 -7.63
N VAL A 8 7.47 11.39 -7.16
CA VAL A 8 6.67 10.21 -6.81
C VAL A 8 6.07 9.65 -8.10
N LEU A 9 6.42 8.39 -8.41
CA LEU A 9 5.97 7.71 -9.61
C LEU A 9 4.59 7.07 -9.42
N PRO A 10 3.72 7.10 -10.45
CA PRO A 10 2.39 6.50 -10.40
C PRO A 10 2.43 4.98 -10.64
N LEU A 11 3.32 4.28 -9.93
CA LEU A 11 3.52 2.84 -10.05
C LEU A 11 2.92 2.12 -8.85
N GLY A 12 2.16 1.06 -9.10
CA GLY A 12 1.61 0.18 -8.07
C GLY A 12 2.48 -1.04 -7.80
N PRO A 13 2.24 -1.81 -6.71
CA PRO A 13 3.06 -2.97 -6.36
C PRO A 13 3.14 -4.04 -7.46
N ALA A 14 2.07 -4.24 -8.24
CA ALA A 14 2.05 -5.20 -9.35
C ALA A 14 3.07 -4.88 -10.44
N HIS A 15 3.30 -3.58 -10.73
CA HIS A 15 4.27 -3.13 -11.73
C HIS A 15 5.70 -3.57 -11.38
N VAL A 16 6.03 -3.70 -10.08
CA VAL A 16 7.33 -4.23 -9.65
C VAL A 16 7.47 -5.71 -10.00
N LEU A 17 6.41 -6.50 -9.77
CA LEU A 17 6.41 -7.94 -10.12
C LEU A 17 6.47 -8.17 -11.64
N GLU A 18 5.95 -7.22 -12.41
CA GLU A 18 5.98 -7.22 -13.87
C GLU A 18 7.30 -6.67 -14.46
N GLY A 19 8.23 -6.23 -13.61
CA GLY A 19 9.52 -5.68 -14.04
C GLY A 19 9.44 -4.27 -14.63
N GLN A 20 8.35 -3.54 -14.38
CA GLN A 20 8.09 -2.18 -14.87
C GLN A 20 8.50 -1.08 -13.86
N SER A 21 9.09 -1.48 -12.74
CA SER A 21 9.63 -0.60 -11.70
C SER A 21 11.02 -1.10 -11.30
N GLN A 22 11.86 -0.18 -10.85
CA GLN A 22 13.24 -0.43 -10.45
C GLN A 22 13.44 -0.11 -8.96
N GLU A 23 14.47 -0.71 -8.37
CA GLU A 23 14.92 -0.30 -7.04
C GLU A 23 15.32 1.18 -7.04
N GLY A 24 14.92 1.91 -6.00
CA GLY A 24 15.09 3.36 -5.92
C GLY A 24 13.87 4.17 -6.36
N ASP A 25 12.89 3.54 -7.03
CA ASP A 25 11.66 4.23 -7.41
C ASP A 25 10.88 4.70 -6.17
N ARG A 26 10.54 5.98 -6.14
CA ARG A 26 9.76 6.58 -5.06
C ARG A 26 8.27 6.53 -5.40
N VAL A 27 7.46 5.93 -4.54
CA VAL A 27 6.06 5.60 -4.84
C VAL A 27 5.15 5.82 -3.63
N ILE A 28 3.83 5.86 -3.87
CA ILE A 28 2.81 5.81 -2.83
C ILE A 28 1.95 4.57 -3.04
N TRP A 29 2.00 3.66 -2.06
CA TRP A 29 1.16 2.46 -2.04
C TRP A 29 0.29 2.44 -0.80
N GLY A 30 -0.88 1.85 -0.88
CA GLY A 30 -1.74 1.71 0.28
C GLY A 30 -2.62 0.48 0.18
N GLY A 31 -3.31 0.19 1.27
CA GLY A 31 -4.21 -0.94 1.36
C GLY A 31 -4.46 -1.38 2.79
N ARG A 32 -4.82 -2.66 2.94
CA ARG A 32 -5.22 -3.25 4.22
C ARG A 32 -4.05 -4.00 4.84
N ILE A 33 -3.75 -3.70 6.11
CA ILE A 33 -2.76 -4.46 6.89
C ILE A 33 -3.28 -5.88 7.10
N VAL A 34 -2.48 -6.87 6.73
CA VAL A 34 -2.75 -8.28 7.01
C VAL A 34 -1.92 -8.82 8.18
N ALA A 35 -0.72 -8.28 8.40
CA ALA A 35 0.13 -8.66 9.51
C ALA A 35 1.15 -7.56 9.85
N VAL A 36 1.62 -7.56 11.10
CA VAL A 36 2.74 -6.74 11.57
C VAL A 36 3.72 -7.64 12.31
N ARG A 37 5.00 -7.51 11.98
CA ARG A 37 6.10 -8.21 12.65
C ARG A 37 7.15 -7.19 13.10
N ASN A 38 7.33 -7.08 14.40
CA ASN A 38 8.42 -6.30 14.99
C ASN A 38 9.68 -7.15 15.06
N LEU A 39 10.77 -6.68 14.45
CA LEU A 39 12.10 -7.26 14.48
C LEU A 39 13.02 -6.38 15.34
N ALA A 40 14.25 -6.85 15.59
CA ALA A 40 15.20 -6.17 16.47
C ALA A 40 15.47 -4.69 16.10
N ASN A 41 15.47 -4.35 14.81
CA ASN A 41 15.80 -2.99 14.33
C ASN A 41 14.74 -2.35 13.43
N ARG A 42 13.65 -3.06 13.12
CA ARG A 42 12.63 -2.60 12.17
C ARG A 42 11.30 -3.26 12.40
N THR A 43 10.26 -2.65 11.88
CA THR A 43 8.93 -3.23 11.74
C THR A 43 8.69 -3.60 10.28
N GLU A 44 8.13 -4.79 10.06
CA GLU A 44 7.62 -5.23 8.77
C GLU A 44 6.09 -5.28 8.82
N ILE A 45 5.44 -4.59 7.89
CA ILE A 45 3.98 -4.59 7.74
C ILE A 45 3.66 -5.28 6.42
N SER A 46 2.88 -6.36 6.49
CA SER A 46 2.33 -7.01 5.31
C SER A 46 1.02 -6.33 4.94
N VAL A 47 0.89 -5.89 3.70
CA VAL A 47 -0.27 -5.13 3.22
C VAL A 47 -0.80 -5.75 1.92
N VAL A 48 -2.12 -5.94 1.84
CA VAL A 48 -2.79 -6.24 0.56
C VAL A 48 -3.15 -4.91 -0.08
N SER A 49 -2.65 -4.66 -1.30
CA SER A 49 -2.81 -3.36 -1.94
C SER A 49 -4.24 -3.09 -2.37
N TYR A 50 -4.62 -1.82 -2.34
CA TYR A 50 -5.81 -1.31 -3.02
C TYR A 50 -5.41 -0.14 -3.92
N PRO A 51 -6.13 0.11 -5.02
CA PRO A 51 -6.00 1.37 -5.73
C PRO A 51 -6.30 2.54 -4.77
N LEU A 52 -5.67 3.68 -5.03
CA LEU A 52 -5.81 4.87 -4.20
C LEU A 52 -6.66 5.94 -4.90
N ASP A 53 -7.42 6.70 -4.12
CA ASP A 53 -8.09 7.90 -4.60
C ASP A 53 -7.13 9.11 -4.67
N ARG A 54 -7.66 10.28 -5.04
CA ARG A 54 -6.86 11.52 -5.14
C ARG A 54 -6.32 12.04 -3.80
N ALA A 55 -6.78 11.51 -2.68
CA ALA A 55 -6.29 11.79 -1.33
C ALA A 55 -5.41 10.66 -0.80
N ASP A 56 -4.89 9.81 -1.70
CA ASP A 56 -4.11 8.61 -1.44
C ASP A 56 -4.82 7.59 -0.53
N ARG A 57 -6.16 7.60 -0.48
CA ARG A 57 -6.94 6.68 0.35
C ARG A 57 -7.24 5.39 -0.42
N PRO A 58 -7.08 4.21 0.21
CA PRO A 58 -7.54 2.94 -0.34
C PRO A 58 -9.02 2.96 -0.77
N ARG A 59 -9.27 2.64 -2.04
CA ARG A 59 -10.61 2.50 -2.64
C ARG A 59 -11.17 1.11 -2.36
N LEU A 60 -12.03 1.00 -1.35
CA LEU A 60 -12.57 -0.28 -0.85
C LEU A 60 -13.72 -0.84 -1.70
N ASP A 61 -14.20 -0.03 -2.65
CA ASP A 61 -15.12 -0.39 -3.73
C ASP A 61 -14.43 -1.09 -4.91
N GLU A 62 -13.10 -1.16 -4.92
CA GLU A 62 -12.30 -1.82 -5.94
C GLU A 62 -11.66 -3.11 -5.42
N GLU A 63 -11.34 -4.01 -6.35
CA GLU A 63 -10.70 -5.27 -6.04
C GLU A 63 -9.30 -5.07 -5.43
N PRO A 64 -8.94 -5.84 -4.40
CA PRO A 64 -7.58 -5.83 -3.87
C PRO A 64 -6.58 -6.35 -4.90
N GLY A 65 -5.41 -5.74 -4.92
CA GLY A 65 -4.28 -6.18 -5.73
C GLY A 65 -3.33 -7.11 -4.98
N VAL A 66 -2.07 -7.13 -5.41
CA VAL A 66 -1.03 -7.99 -4.85
C VAL A 66 -0.61 -7.58 -3.43
N ARG A 67 -0.02 -8.52 -2.70
CA ARG A 67 0.55 -8.24 -1.37
C ARG A 67 1.95 -7.65 -1.49
N PHE A 68 2.22 -6.61 -0.73
CA PHE A 68 3.54 -6.01 -0.58
C PHE A 68 3.97 -5.93 0.88
N LEU A 69 5.27 -5.77 1.09
CA LEU A 69 5.88 -5.60 2.41
C LEU A 69 6.34 -4.16 2.59
N VAL A 70 6.05 -3.60 3.76
CA VAL A 70 6.53 -2.29 4.18
C VAL A 70 7.57 -2.47 5.28
N ARG A 71 8.76 -1.90 5.09
CA ARG A 71 9.84 -1.88 6.08
C ARG A 71 9.98 -0.49 6.68
N ARG A 72 9.79 -0.37 7.99
CA ARG A 72 9.97 0.88 8.74
C ARG A 72 11.03 0.69 9.83
N PRO A 73 12.08 1.52 9.92
CA PRO A 73 13.03 1.44 11.03
C PRO A 73 12.35 1.62 12.39
N GLY A 74 12.81 0.89 13.41
CA GLY A 74 12.27 0.95 14.77
C GLY A 74 10.97 0.16 14.96
N PHE A 75 10.29 0.47 16.05
CA PHE A 75 9.08 -0.21 16.53
C PHE A 75 7.82 0.54 16.13
N LEU A 76 6.80 -0.19 15.66
CA LEU A 76 5.44 0.29 15.57
C LEU A 76 4.55 -0.50 16.53
N GLU A 77 3.70 0.23 17.26
CA GLU A 77 2.75 -0.32 18.22
C GLU A 77 1.74 -1.27 17.53
N PRO A 78 1.78 -2.59 17.79
CA PRO A 78 0.92 -3.57 17.13
C PRO A 78 -0.57 -3.31 17.31
N VAL A 79 -0.99 -2.76 18.46
CA VAL A 79 -2.40 -2.44 18.71
C VAL A 79 -2.88 -1.33 17.77
N LYS A 80 -2.00 -0.36 17.46
CA LYS A 80 -2.32 0.75 16.56
C LYS A 80 -2.33 0.28 15.10
N TYR A 81 -1.36 -0.54 14.70
CA TYR A 81 -1.21 -1.09 13.34
C TYR A 81 -1.83 -2.48 13.19
N ALA A 82 -2.90 -2.77 13.93
CA ALA A 82 -3.50 -4.10 13.95
C ALA A 82 -3.96 -4.57 12.55
N PRO A 83 -3.99 -5.89 12.28
CA PRO A 83 -4.59 -6.44 11.08
C PRO A 83 -6.02 -5.91 10.85
N GLY A 84 -6.37 -5.66 9.59
CA GLY A 84 -7.64 -5.07 9.19
C GLY A 84 -7.64 -3.53 9.14
N ARG A 85 -6.65 -2.86 9.73
CA ARG A 85 -6.46 -1.41 9.56
C ARG A 85 -5.99 -1.09 8.14
N PHE A 86 -6.23 0.16 7.72
CA PHE A 86 -5.79 0.65 6.42
C PHE A 86 -4.57 1.56 6.56
N VAL A 87 -3.70 1.55 5.57
CA VAL A 87 -2.52 2.41 5.52
C VAL A 87 -2.29 2.94 4.12
N THR A 88 -1.61 4.08 4.07
CA THR A 88 -0.97 4.61 2.88
C THR A 88 0.49 4.89 3.24
N VAL A 89 1.40 4.50 2.36
CA VAL A 89 2.83 4.55 2.59
C VAL A 89 3.49 5.26 1.43
N LEU A 90 4.21 6.33 1.76
CA LEU A 90 5.19 6.94 0.88
C LEU A 90 6.53 6.29 1.19
N GLY A 91 7.22 5.81 0.16
CA GLY A 91 8.50 5.16 0.33
C GLY A 91 9.21 4.86 -0.97
N THR A 92 10.30 4.12 -0.84
CA THR A 92 11.17 3.73 -1.94
C THR A 92 11.09 2.24 -2.17
N VAL A 93 10.92 1.81 -3.42
CA VAL A 93 10.98 0.39 -3.80
C VAL A 93 12.40 -0.12 -3.56
N VAL A 94 12.52 -1.21 -2.82
CA VAL A 94 13.83 -1.85 -2.52
C VAL A 94 13.94 -3.26 -3.10
N GLY A 95 13.04 -3.62 -4.00
CA GLY A 95 13.07 -4.87 -4.75
C GLY A 95 11.93 -5.83 -4.39
N ILE A 96 12.18 -7.12 -4.61
CA ILE A 96 11.22 -8.21 -4.39
C ILE A 96 11.80 -9.19 -3.39
N GLU A 97 11.01 -9.57 -2.39
CA GLU A 97 11.35 -10.64 -1.45
C GLU A 97 10.49 -11.86 -1.70
N HIS A 98 11.12 -13.04 -1.64
CA HIS A 98 10.43 -14.31 -1.80
C HIS A 98 10.14 -14.91 -0.43
N ALA A 99 8.86 -15.12 -0.12
CA ALA A 99 8.42 -15.88 1.04
C ALA A 99 8.09 -17.31 0.62
N GLU A 100 8.58 -18.29 1.38
CA GLU A 100 8.16 -19.68 1.23
C GLU A 100 6.95 -19.92 2.13
N VAL A 101 5.84 -20.36 1.52
CA VAL A 101 4.60 -20.72 2.20
C VAL A 101 4.23 -22.11 1.70
N ASP A 102 4.37 -23.09 2.60
CA ASP A 102 4.29 -24.51 2.27
C ASP A 102 5.26 -24.86 1.11
N GLU A 103 4.73 -25.33 -0.02
CA GLU A 103 5.52 -25.67 -1.21
C GLU A 103 5.59 -24.52 -2.23
N TYR A 104 5.00 -23.36 -1.92
CA TYR A 104 4.91 -22.23 -2.82
C TYR A 104 5.91 -21.12 -2.46
N ARG A 105 6.50 -20.52 -3.49
CA ARG A 105 7.33 -19.32 -3.37
C ARG A 105 6.54 -18.10 -3.84
N LEU A 106 6.20 -17.22 -2.92
CA LEU A 106 5.46 -15.99 -3.20
C LEU A 106 6.40 -14.79 -3.29
N ALA A 107 6.32 -14.05 -4.38
CA ALA A 107 7.05 -12.81 -4.58
C ALA A 107 6.28 -11.63 -3.97
N HIS A 108 6.97 -10.84 -3.15
CA HIS A 108 6.43 -9.64 -2.51
C HIS A 108 7.27 -8.43 -2.85
N PRO A 109 6.70 -7.40 -3.51
CA PRO A 109 7.36 -6.10 -3.62
C PRO A 109 7.63 -5.56 -2.23
N VAL A 110 8.80 -4.94 -2.05
CA VAL A 110 9.21 -4.39 -0.77
C VAL A 110 9.37 -2.88 -0.88
N LEU A 111 8.76 -2.17 0.07
CA LEU A 111 8.79 -0.73 0.19
C LEU A 111 9.50 -0.32 1.48
N ALA A 112 10.60 0.42 1.37
CA ALA A 112 11.19 1.10 2.52
C ALA A 112 10.38 2.37 2.83
N ALA A 113 9.74 2.41 3.99
CA ALA A 113 8.82 3.47 4.36
C ALA A 113 9.55 4.75 4.81
N GLU A 114 9.32 5.84 4.09
CA GLU A 114 9.62 7.19 4.54
C GLU A 114 8.52 7.69 5.49
N ARG A 115 7.25 7.49 5.10
CA ARG A 115 6.08 7.91 5.87
C ARG A 115 4.99 6.86 5.79
N VAL A 116 4.39 6.56 6.94
CA VAL A 116 3.24 5.67 7.05
C VAL A 116 2.06 6.46 7.60
N HIS A 117 1.04 6.65 6.78
CA HIS A 117 -0.24 7.20 7.20
C HIS A 117 -1.16 6.06 7.64
N LEU A 118 -1.58 6.09 8.92
CA LEU A 118 -2.57 5.18 9.45
C LEU A 118 -3.94 5.85 9.44
N TRP A 119 -4.79 5.29 8.62
CA TRP A 119 -6.18 5.61 8.45
C TRP A 119 -6.99 5.17 9.71
N PRO A 120 -8.01 5.93 10.18
CA PRO A 120 -8.85 5.57 11.34
C PRO A 120 -9.43 4.13 11.31
N ALA A 121 -9.96 3.63 12.43
CA ALA A 121 -10.35 2.21 12.52
C ALA A 121 -11.61 1.85 11.72
N GLU A 122 -12.56 2.78 11.64
CA GLU A 122 -13.88 2.51 11.11
C GLU A 122 -13.95 2.96 9.64
N ALA A 123 -13.89 2.01 8.72
CA ALA A 123 -13.87 2.29 7.28
C ALA A 123 -15.13 3.05 6.81
N SER A 124 -16.28 2.80 7.44
CA SER A 124 -17.53 3.54 7.18
C SER A 124 -17.35 5.06 7.36
N ARG A 125 -16.46 5.49 8.28
CA ARG A 125 -16.23 6.91 8.57
C ARG A 125 -15.58 7.66 7.41
N TRP A 126 -14.97 6.98 6.43
CA TRP A 126 -14.44 7.64 5.23
C TRP A 126 -15.10 7.17 3.94
N GLN A 127 -15.94 6.14 3.99
CA GLN A 127 -16.81 5.71 2.90
C GLN A 127 -18.08 6.56 2.78
N SER A 128 -18.14 7.77 3.38
CA SER A 128 -19.28 8.68 3.23
C SER A 128 -19.59 8.87 1.75
N ARG A 129 -20.68 8.20 1.35
CA ARG A 129 -21.09 7.82 0.00
C ARG A 129 -21.21 9.02 -0.94
N THR A 130 -20.34 9.09 -1.95
CA THR A 130 -20.74 9.70 -3.22
C THR A 130 -21.45 8.65 -4.05
N GLN A 131 -22.77 8.74 -4.07
CA GLN A 131 -23.63 8.16 -5.09
C GLN A 131 -23.16 8.58 -6.50
N PHE A 132 -22.89 7.63 -7.40
CA PHE A 132 -22.79 7.90 -8.83
C PHE A 132 -24.16 7.65 -9.47
N SER A 133 -24.75 8.66 -10.11
CA SER A 133 -25.92 8.49 -10.97
C SER A 133 -25.49 7.85 -12.29
N ILE A 134 -26.02 6.66 -12.60
CA ILE A 134 -25.91 6.05 -13.93
C ILE A 134 -26.79 6.86 -14.89
N GLY A 135 -26.18 7.62 -15.80
CA GLY A 135 -26.86 8.22 -16.93
C GLY A 135 -27.17 7.16 -17.97
N LEU A 136 -28.39 6.62 -17.97
CA LEU A 136 -28.92 5.84 -19.08
C LEU A 136 -29.36 6.81 -20.19
N GLY A 137 -28.48 7.03 -21.17
CA GLY A 137 -28.86 7.63 -22.44
C GLY A 137 -29.51 6.56 -23.32
N ILE A 138 -30.84 6.50 -23.32
CA ILE A 138 -31.58 5.86 -24.41
C ILE A 138 -31.70 6.89 -25.55
N SER A 139 -31.09 6.58 -26.70
CA SER A 139 -31.42 7.26 -27.95
C SER A 139 -32.60 6.54 -28.58
N LEU A 140 -33.66 7.30 -28.87
CA LEU A 140 -34.67 6.97 -29.85
C LEU A 140 -34.90 8.21 -30.70
#